data_AF-A0A143B5I6-F1
#
_entry.id   AF-A0A143B5I6-F1
#
_cell.length_a   1.000
_cell.length_b   1.000
_cell.length_c   1.000
_cell.angle_alpha   90.00
_cell.angle_beta   90.00
_cell.angle_gamma   90.00
#
_symmetry.space_group_name_H-M   'P 1'
#
loop_
_entity.id
_entity.type
_entity.pdbx_description
1 polymer ?
#
loop_
_entity_poly.entity_id
_entity_poly.type
_entity_poly.pdbx_seq_one_letter_code
_entity_poly.pdbx_strand_id
1 'polypeptide(L)'
;MFRIVEKDVTLEFSPGHHQHLLLCQVPNLLGGTGAECRISDPEGQWEMVASVLDLVATGRGNLKKLHFLVFPETALPAARVEDALAIIRDRFHPNTVTMFGVEHVRLTEFHQVLERYRDDNAEVLAALLEDLDAGEIEGVPVNWAVTAIKEADGRLRVFLMAKSHPYAGEETLDPFQDLYRGKVFPLFRARPTGFNFMALICLDYVFRDLYQSNISNVIDKANELFFETRQRLDLLAVLECNPKPEHRAFRDVVNGFYGEYLAYTPGVRDTVTIFCNCSEETSGIDQGGPGSFGRSMVIIHKSHKIAPAELPEFASDNFDGLPVCRLRFGTATRLYFFNLPLFHELDPRTTRVPLKIHSIFRPATENGWQRLEGETERGYVPDSN
;
A
#
# COMPACT_ATOMS: atom_id res chain seq x y z
N MET A 1 -5.85 -17.67 8.22
CA MET A 1 -4.99 -17.14 7.13
C MET A 1 -5.81 -16.85 5.90
N PHE A 2 -5.42 -15.87 5.10
CA PHE A 2 -6.13 -15.55 3.87
C PHE A 2 -5.70 -16.43 2.68
N ARG A 3 -6.60 -16.54 1.69
CA ARG A 3 -6.37 -17.09 0.37
C ARG A 3 -6.01 -15.99 -0.61
N ILE A 4 -4.97 -16.20 -1.42
CA ILE A 4 -4.61 -15.28 -2.51
C ILE A 4 -5.33 -15.73 -3.79
N VAL A 5 -5.97 -14.79 -4.48
CA VAL A 5 -6.69 -15.02 -5.75
C VAL A 5 -6.05 -14.18 -6.85
N GLU A 6 -5.68 -14.81 -7.96
CA GLU A 6 -5.10 -14.11 -9.11
C GLU A 6 -6.16 -13.31 -9.87
N LYS A 7 -5.86 -12.05 -10.19
CA LYS A 7 -6.69 -11.15 -10.97
C LYS A 7 -5.89 -10.64 -12.17
N ASP A 8 -6.19 -11.14 -13.36
CA ASP A 8 -5.62 -10.55 -14.59
C ASP A 8 -6.21 -9.16 -14.81
N VAL A 9 -5.35 -8.18 -15.07
CA VAL A 9 -5.70 -6.79 -15.37
C VAL A 9 -4.90 -6.28 -16.57
N THR A 10 -5.50 -5.44 -17.39
CA THR A 10 -4.88 -4.91 -18.62
C THR A 10 -4.12 -3.63 -18.32
N LEU A 11 -2.82 -3.76 -18.08
CA LEU A 11 -1.91 -2.67 -17.78
C LEU A 11 -0.70 -2.74 -18.72
N GLU A 12 -0.64 -1.80 -19.66
CA GLU A 12 0.37 -1.66 -20.71
C GLU A 12 1.50 -0.72 -20.30
N PHE A 13 2.09 -1.01 -19.14
CA PHE A 13 3.36 -0.41 -18.74
C PHE A 13 4.44 -0.59 -19.82
N SER A 14 5.21 0.47 -20.08
CA SER A 14 6.25 0.42 -21.10
C SER A 14 7.35 -0.58 -20.70
N PRO A 15 7.65 -1.60 -21.52
CA PRO A 15 8.67 -2.60 -21.20
C PRO A 15 10.04 -1.93 -20.97
N GLY A 16 10.73 -2.34 -19.90
CA GLY A 16 12.06 -1.80 -19.55
C GLY A 16 12.04 -0.38 -18.97
N HIS A 17 10.87 0.24 -18.77
CA HIS A 17 10.75 1.52 -18.09
C HIS A 17 10.38 1.32 -16.62
N HIS A 18 11.00 2.12 -15.75
CA HIS A 18 10.64 2.15 -14.35
C HIS A 18 9.23 2.70 -14.15
N GLN A 19 8.51 2.07 -13.22
CA GLN A 19 7.19 2.53 -12.83
C GLN A 19 7.31 3.69 -11.86
N HIS A 20 6.30 4.55 -11.81
CA HIS A 20 6.32 5.72 -10.94
C HIS A 20 5.20 5.62 -9.94
N LEU A 21 5.51 5.97 -8.69
CA LEU A 21 4.60 5.89 -7.57
C LEU A 21 4.53 7.23 -6.84
N LEU A 22 3.32 7.59 -6.40
CA LEU A 22 3.06 8.67 -5.46
C LEU A 22 2.56 8.05 -4.15
N LEU A 23 3.39 8.10 -3.12
CA LEU A 23 3.07 7.61 -1.78
C LEU A 23 2.54 8.78 -0.96
N CYS A 24 1.34 8.64 -0.39
CA CYS A 24 0.67 9.69 0.36
C CYS A 24 0.83 9.41 1.86
N GLN A 25 1.75 10.10 2.53
CA GLN A 25 1.82 10.10 3.98
C GLN A 25 0.96 11.26 4.49
N VAL A 26 -0.34 10.99 4.63
CA VAL A 26 -1.38 11.96 5.06
C VAL A 26 -1.94 11.57 6.43
N PRO A 27 -2.44 12.53 7.22
CA PRO A 27 -2.98 12.22 8.54
C PRO A 27 -4.35 11.57 8.47
N ASN A 28 -4.72 10.87 9.53
CA ASN A 28 -6.10 10.50 9.81
C ASN A 28 -6.58 11.22 11.08
N LEU A 29 -7.69 11.93 11.02
CA LEU A 29 -8.34 12.50 12.20
C LEU A 29 -9.42 11.53 12.67
N LEU A 30 -9.07 10.60 13.54
CA LEU A 30 -9.98 9.55 13.97
C LEU A 30 -10.80 9.98 15.20
N GLY A 31 -12.02 9.49 15.31
CA GLY A 31 -12.89 9.76 16.45
C GLY A 31 -13.93 8.66 16.66
N GLY A 32 -14.44 8.60 17.89
CA GLY A 32 -15.45 7.63 18.30
C GLY A 32 -15.24 7.17 19.75
N THR A 33 -16.34 6.79 20.42
CA THR A 33 -16.30 6.04 21.68
C THR A 33 -16.42 4.55 21.34
N GLY A 34 -15.31 3.88 21.03
CA GLY A 34 -15.29 2.44 20.72
C GLY A 34 -14.06 2.00 19.89
N ALA A 35 -14.01 0.72 19.51
CA ALA A 35 -12.96 0.13 18.66
C ALA A 35 -13.10 0.45 17.16
N GLU A 36 -14.16 1.15 16.76
CA GLU A 36 -14.37 1.56 15.36
C GLU A 36 -13.49 2.78 15.01
N CYS A 37 -12.55 2.60 14.07
CA CYS A 37 -11.77 3.70 13.53
C CYS A 37 -12.60 4.45 12.47
N ARG A 38 -13.37 5.44 12.92
CA ARG A 38 -14.11 6.38 12.06
C ARG A 38 -13.39 7.71 11.96
N ILE A 39 -13.54 8.39 10.82
CA ILE A 39 -13.01 9.72 10.61
C ILE A 39 -13.91 10.73 11.33
N SER A 40 -13.32 11.54 12.20
CA SER A 40 -13.99 12.55 13.02
C SER A 40 -14.42 13.80 12.24
N ASP A 41 -13.68 14.16 11.20
CA ASP A 41 -14.00 15.22 10.24
C ASP A 41 -13.99 14.67 8.80
N PRO A 42 -15.08 13.99 8.37
CA PRO A 42 -15.16 13.37 7.05
C PRO A 42 -15.00 14.35 5.89
N GLU A 43 -15.51 15.57 6.03
CA GLU A 43 -15.43 16.58 4.97
C GLU A 43 -14.01 17.15 4.85
N GLY A 44 -13.37 17.50 5.96
CA GLY A 44 -11.97 17.96 5.93
C GLY A 44 -11.02 16.86 5.42
N GLN A 45 -11.22 15.61 5.86
CA GLN A 45 -10.46 14.47 5.34
C GLN A 45 -10.69 14.27 3.84
N TRP A 46 -11.95 14.41 3.39
CA TRP A 46 -12.28 14.32 1.97
C TRP A 46 -11.63 15.43 1.15
N GLU A 47 -11.68 16.68 1.59
CA GLU A 47 -11.04 17.81 0.90
C GLU A 47 -9.54 17.56 0.71
N MET A 48 -8.86 17.02 1.73
CA MET A 48 -7.46 16.64 1.62
C MET A 48 -7.26 15.53 0.58
N VAL A 49 -8.01 14.42 0.64
CA VAL A 49 -7.88 13.32 -0.33
C VAL A 49 -8.20 13.79 -1.74
N ALA A 50 -9.30 14.53 -1.92
CA ALA A 50 -9.70 15.12 -3.19
C ALA A 50 -8.62 16.04 -3.76
N SER A 51 -7.92 16.82 -2.93
CA SER A 51 -6.82 17.68 -3.38
C SER A 51 -5.62 16.88 -3.93
N VAL A 52 -5.36 15.68 -3.39
CA VAL A 52 -4.34 14.75 -3.93
C VAL A 52 -4.82 14.15 -5.26
N LEU A 53 -6.09 13.72 -5.32
CA LEU A 53 -6.67 13.21 -6.55
C LEU A 53 -6.66 14.29 -7.66
N ASP A 54 -6.93 15.55 -7.32
CA ASP A 54 -6.85 16.70 -8.23
C ASP A 54 -5.43 16.96 -8.72
N LEU A 55 -4.44 16.88 -7.83
CA LEU A 55 -3.02 17.00 -8.20
C LEU A 55 -2.64 15.94 -9.24
N VAL A 56 -3.04 14.69 -9.02
CA VAL A 56 -2.78 13.56 -9.93
C VAL A 56 -3.55 13.72 -11.24
N ALA A 57 -4.84 14.03 -11.18
CA ALA A 57 -5.69 14.25 -12.35
C ALA A 57 -5.19 15.39 -13.25
N THR A 58 -4.64 16.46 -12.65
CA THR A 58 -4.04 17.55 -13.42
C THR A 58 -2.73 17.12 -14.10
N GLY A 59 -2.02 16.14 -13.53
CA GLY A 59 -0.87 15.49 -14.17
C GLY A 59 0.31 16.41 -14.50
N ARG A 60 0.46 17.56 -13.82
CA ARG A 60 1.49 18.54 -14.17
C ARG A 60 2.91 17.93 -14.07
N GLY A 61 3.76 18.27 -15.03
CA GLY A 61 5.15 17.83 -15.06
C GLY A 61 5.29 16.31 -15.25
N ASN A 62 5.96 15.65 -14.31
CA ASN A 62 6.19 14.20 -14.35
C ASN A 62 5.02 13.38 -13.76
N LEU A 63 4.04 14.01 -13.11
CA LEU A 63 2.89 13.28 -12.55
C LEU A 63 2.01 12.62 -13.63
N LYS A 64 2.03 13.10 -14.88
CA LYS A 64 1.42 12.39 -16.02
C LYS A 64 1.99 10.99 -16.29
N LYS A 65 3.14 10.65 -15.68
CA LYS A 65 3.79 9.33 -15.76
C LYS A 65 3.47 8.46 -14.54
N LEU A 66 2.59 8.90 -13.66
CA LEU A 66 2.21 8.16 -12.46
C LEU A 66 1.57 6.83 -12.87
N HIS A 67 2.00 5.75 -12.23
CA HIS A 67 1.42 4.42 -12.42
C HIS A 67 0.72 3.94 -11.14
N PHE A 68 1.23 4.31 -9.97
CA PHE A 68 0.68 3.91 -8.68
C PHE A 68 0.43 5.12 -7.79
N LEU A 69 -0.78 5.25 -7.26
CA LEU A 69 -1.15 6.18 -6.21
C LEU A 69 -1.53 5.39 -4.96
N VAL A 70 -0.88 5.66 -3.83
CA VAL A 70 -1.08 4.86 -2.62
C VAL A 70 -1.37 5.77 -1.44
N PHE A 71 -2.50 5.53 -0.78
CA PHE A 71 -2.93 6.17 0.45
C PHE A 71 -2.87 5.19 1.64
N PRO A 72 -2.79 5.69 2.88
CA PRO A 72 -2.70 4.84 4.05
C PRO A 72 -4.02 4.13 4.37
N GLU A 73 -3.97 3.26 5.37
CA GLU A 73 -5.16 2.64 5.98
C GLU A 73 -6.11 3.75 6.49
N THR A 74 -7.42 3.55 6.35
CA THR A 74 -8.46 4.47 6.88
C THR A 74 -8.38 5.92 6.34
N ALA A 75 -7.67 6.17 5.24
CA ALA A 75 -7.47 7.52 4.73
C ALA A 75 -8.72 8.15 4.11
N LEU A 76 -9.62 7.35 3.53
CA LEU A 76 -10.79 7.82 2.80
C LEU A 76 -12.08 7.63 3.63
N PRO A 77 -12.94 8.67 3.74
CA PRO A 77 -14.29 8.52 4.27
C PRO A 77 -15.13 7.56 3.41
N ALA A 78 -15.87 6.66 4.06
CA ALA A 78 -16.65 5.61 3.39
C ALA A 78 -17.73 6.21 2.48
N ALA A 79 -18.34 7.31 2.92
CA ALA A 79 -19.34 8.04 2.14
C ALA A 79 -18.79 8.65 0.84
N ARG A 80 -17.46 8.77 0.70
CA ARG A 80 -16.77 9.42 -0.42
C ARG A 80 -16.07 8.45 -1.37
N VAL A 81 -16.23 7.13 -1.17
CA VAL A 81 -15.66 6.10 -2.05
C VAL A 81 -16.11 6.29 -3.50
N GLU A 82 -17.40 6.51 -3.74
CA GLU A 82 -17.93 6.71 -5.10
C GLU A 82 -17.42 8.02 -5.74
N ASP A 83 -17.29 9.09 -4.95
CA ASP A 83 -16.74 10.37 -5.43
C ASP A 83 -15.27 10.19 -5.87
N ALA A 84 -14.47 9.48 -5.07
CA ALA A 84 -13.09 9.15 -5.41
C ALA A 84 -13.00 8.28 -6.69
N LEU A 85 -13.81 7.22 -6.78
CA LEU A 85 -13.86 6.34 -7.95
C LEU A 85 -14.32 7.09 -9.21
N ALA A 86 -15.25 8.04 -9.09
CA ALA A 86 -15.67 8.90 -10.19
C ALA A 86 -14.51 9.79 -10.68
N ILE A 87 -13.75 10.42 -9.78
CA ILE A 87 -12.57 11.22 -10.15
C ILE A 87 -11.54 10.36 -10.89
N ILE A 88 -11.24 9.15 -10.39
CA ILE A 88 -10.30 8.22 -11.02
C ILE A 88 -10.80 7.82 -12.41
N ARG A 89 -12.07 7.37 -12.51
CA ARG A 89 -12.69 6.96 -13.77
C ARG A 89 -12.70 8.08 -14.81
N ASP A 90 -12.98 9.30 -14.40
CA ASP A 90 -13.30 10.36 -15.35
C ASP A 90 -12.06 11.21 -15.69
N ARG A 91 -11.06 11.29 -14.77
CA ARG A 91 -9.96 12.26 -14.89
C ARG A 91 -8.55 11.67 -14.85
N PHE A 92 -8.33 10.46 -14.34
CA PHE A 92 -6.98 9.87 -14.33
C PHE A 92 -6.59 9.39 -15.74
N HIS A 93 -5.29 9.30 -16.02
CA HIS A 93 -4.82 8.64 -17.23
C HIS A 93 -5.05 7.13 -17.17
N PRO A 94 -5.23 6.44 -18.31
CA PRO A 94 -5.14 4.97 -18.38
C PRO A 94 -3.80 4.45 -17.84
N ASN A 95 -3.76 3.16 -17.53
CA ASN A 95 -2.60 2.48 -16.94
C ASN A 95 -2.21 3.01 -15.55
N THR A 96 -3.21 3.30 -14.72
CA THR A 96 -2.99 3.76 -13.33
C THR A 96 -3.67 2.83 -12.34
N VAL A 97 -3.01 2.60 -11.21
CA VAL A 97 -3.50 1.86 -10.06
C VAL A 97 -3.58 2.82 -8.88
N THR A 98 -4.70 2.83 -8.18
CA THR A 98 -4.92 3.65 -6.99
C THR A 98 -5.37 2.75 -5.84
N MET A 99 -4.60 2.76 -4.75
CA MET A 99 -4.84 1.95 -3.55
C MET A 99 -5.12 2.87 -2.37
N PHE A 100 -6.21 2.65 -1.65
CA PHE A 100 -6.55 3.44 -0.47
C PHE A 100 -7.30 2.61 0.57
N GLY A 101 -6.95 2.80 1.83
CA GLY A 101 -7.76 2.33 2.95
C GLY A 101 -8.98 3.22 3.14
N VAL A 102 -10.08 2.61 3.57
CA VAL A 102 -11.34 3.29 3.85
C VAL A 102 -11.66 3.14 5.33
N GLU A 103 -12.28 4.15 5.93
CA GLU A 103 -12.74 4.04 7.31
C GLU A 103 -13.67 2.85 7.56
N HIS A 104 -13.77 2.46 8.83
CA HIS A 104 -14.55 1.30 9.20
C HIS A 104 -16.03 1.48 8.86
N VAL A 105 -16.59 0.45 8.24
CA VAL A 105 -18.03 0.35 7.94
C VAL A 105 -18.58 -0.93 8.55
N ARG A 106 -19.89 -1.07 8.65
CA ARG A 106 -20.51 -2.35 9.05
C ARG A 106 -20.39 -3.38 7.93
N LEU A 107 -20.40 -4.67 8.27
CA LEU A 107 -20.33 -5.75 7.29
C LEU A 107 -21.44 -5.67 6.24
N THR A 108 -22.63 -5.25 6.64
CA THR A 108 -23.77 -4.97 5.74
C THR A 108 -23.47 -3.86 4.73
N GLU A 109 -22.80 -2.79 5.14
CA GLU A 109 -22.39 -1.69 4.26
C GLU A 109 -21.29 -2.17 3.29
N PHE A 110 -20.31 -2.94 3.78
CA PHE A 110 -19.27 -3.55 2.93
C PHE A 110 -19.86 -4.53 1.90
N HIS A 111 -20.83 -5.35 2.29
CA HIS A 111 -21.57 -6.26 1.39
C HIS A 111 -22.25 -5.49 0.24
N GLN A 112 -22.90 -4.35 0.54
CA GLN A 112 -23.53 -3.52 -0.50
C GLN A 112 -22.52 -3.00 -1.54
N VAL A 113 -21.31 -2.64 -1.11
CA VAL A 113 -20.24 -2.21 -2.02
C VAL A 113 -19.73 -3.39 -2.85
N LEU A 114 -19.55 -4.57 -2.25
CA LEU A 114 -19.19 -5.80 -2.97
C LEU A 114 -20.20 -6.17 -4.05
N GLU A 115 -21.50 -6.07 -3.77
CA GLU A 115 -22.56 -6.35 -4.76
C GLU A 115 -22.51 -5.36 -5.94
N ARG A 116 -22.23 -4.08 -5.67
CA ARG A 116 -22.09 -3.05 -6.72
C ARG A 116 -20.94 -3.36 -7.67
N TYR A 117 -19.83 -3.90 -7.15
CA TYR A 117 -18.62 -4.23 -7.91
C TYR A 117 -18.41 -5.75 -8.03
N ARG A 118 -19.50 -6.52 -8.09
CA ARG A 118 -19.44 -8.00 -8.01
C ARG A 118 -18.57 -8.66 -9.07
N ASP A 119 -18.51 -8.08 -10.27
CA ASP A 119 -17.76 -8.64 -11.41
C ASP A 119 -16.26 -8.73 -11.12
N ASP A 120 -15.73 -7.80 -10.32
CA ASP A 120 -14.32 -7.78 -9.92
C ASP A 120 -14.07 -8.54 -8.60
N ASN A 121 -15.13 -8.80 -7.80
CA ASN A 121 -15.03 -9.23 -6.40
C ASN A 121 -15.78 -10.52 -6.05
N ALA A 122 -16.12 -11.35 -7.04
CA ALA A 122 -16.95 -12.55 -6.85
C ALA A 122 -16.46 -13.48 -5.72
N GLU A 123 -15.15 -13.66 -5.55
CA GLU A 123 -14.53 -14.54 -4.56
C GLU A 123 -14.58 -13.94 -3.15
N VAL A 124 -14.45 -12.62 -3.04
CA VAL A 124 -14.58 -11.89 -1.76
C VAL A 124 -16.05 -11.92 -1.32
N LEU A 125 -16.95 -11.65 -2.26
CA LEU A 125 -18.40 -11.71 -2.04
C LEU A 125 -18.84 -13.13 -1.63
N ALA A 126 -18.35 -14.16 -2.32
CA ALA A 126 -18.67 -15.55 -1.96
C ALA A 126 -18.21 -15.92 -0.55
N ALA A 127 -16.99 -15.51 -0.15
CA ALA A 127 -16.48 -15.74 1.19
C ALA A 127 -17.30 -15.00 2.27
N LEU A 128 -17.73 -13.77 1.98
CA LEU A 128 -18.59 -13.00 2.88
C LEU A 128 -19.97 -13.63 3.04
N LEU A 129 -20.57 -14.11 1.94
CA LEU A 129 -21.89 -14.76 1.98
C LEU A 129 -21.86 -16.07 2.78
N GLU A 130 -20.77 -16.83 2.69
CA GLU A 130 -20.55 -18.02 3.53
C GLU A 130 -20.50 -17.65 5.02
N ASP A 131 -19.85 -16.53 5.37
CA ASP A 131 -19.77 -16.07 6.75
C ASP A 131 -21.11 -15.53 7.29
N LEU A 132 -21.86 -14.81 6.47
CA LEU A 132 -23.21 -14.34 6.83
C LEU A 132 -24.18 -15.52 7.06
N ASP A 133 -24.05 -16.60 6.30
CA ASP A 133 -24.86 -17.81 6.50
C ASP A 133 -24.49 -18.57 7.80
N ALA A 134 -23.24 -18.41 8.26
CA ALA A 134 -22.72 -19.10 9.44
C ALA A 134 -23.09 -18.44 10.78
N GLY A 135 -23.55 -17.18 10.79
CA GLY A 135 -23.96 -16.51 12.03
C GLY A 135 -24.36 -15.04 11.89
N GLU A 136 -24.84 -14.46 13.00
CA GLU A 136 -25.29 -13.07 13.10
C GLU A 136 -24.09 -12.11 13.24
N ILE A 137 -23.46 -11.75 12.13
CA ILE A 137 -22.25 -10.89 12.07
C ILE A 137 -22.46 -9.60 11.26
N GLU A 138 -23.69 -9.28 10.88
CA GLU A 138 -24.05 -8.15 10.01
C GLU A 138 -23.58 -6.78 10.53
N GLY A 139 -23.51 -6.65 11.85
CA GLY A 139 -23.10 -5.43 12.55
C GLY A 139 -21.59 -5.34 12.80
N VAL A 140 -20.83 -6.39 12.52
CA VAL A 140 -19.38 -6.43 12.79
C VAL A 140 -18.67 -5.37 11.94
N PRO A 141 -17.80 -4.53 12.52
CA PRO A 141 -17.07 -3.53 11.74
C PRO A 141 -16.04 -4.18 10.82
N VAL A 142 -15.83 -3.56 9.66
CA VAL A 142 -14.89 -4.01 8.64
C VAL A 142 -13.84 -2.94 8.42
N ASN A 143 -12.58 -3.30 8.63
CA ASN A 143 -11.45 -2.52 8.14
C ASN A 143 -11.12 -2.99 6.72
N TRP A 144 -11.13 -2.10 5.74
CA TRP A 144 -11.10 -2.46 4.34
C TRP A 144 -10.38 -1.45 3.46
N ALA A 145 -10.02 -1.88 2.27
CA ALA A 145 -9.35 -1.06 1.28
C ALA A 145 -9.87 -1.34 -0.13
N VAL A 146 -9.61 -0.37 -1.00
CA VAL A 146 -9.96 -0.42 -2.42
C VAL A 146 -8.67 -0.37 -3.24
N THR A 147 -8.60 -1.23 -4.26
CA THR A 147 -7.66 -1.12 -5.37
C THR A 147 -8.45 -0.80 -6.63
N ALA A 148 -8.37 0.45 -7.08
CA ALA A 148 -9.00 0.93 -8.30
C ALA A 148 -7.97 0.93 -9.45
N ILE A 149 -8.26 0.22 -10.54
CA ILE A 149 -7.35 0.02 -11.66
C ILE A 149 -8.00 0.61 -12.91
N LYS A 150 -7.41 1.68 -13.45
CA LYS A 150 -7.77 2.21 -14.75
C LYS A 150 -6.93 1.54 -15.81
N GLU A 151 -7.52 0.55 -16.47
CA GLU A 151 -6.87 -0.28 -17.47
C GLU A 151 -6.49 0.52 -18.73
N ALA A 152 -5.69 -0.08 -19.60
CA ALA A 152 -5.18 0.56 -20.82
C ALA A 152 -6.28 1.06 -21.77
N ASP A 153 -7.43 0.37 -21.80
CA ASP A 153 -8.61 0.75 -22.57
C ASP A 153 -9.44 1.88 -21.93
N GLY A 154 -9.03 2.34 -20.74
CA GLY A 154 -9.70 3.37 -19.95
C GLY A 154 -10.80 2.85 -19.02
N ARG A 155 -11.12 1.55 -19.03
CA ARG A 155 -12.07 0.94 -18.10
C ARG A 155 -11.53 1.03 -16.68
N LEU A 156 -12.40 1.42 -15.74
CA LEU A 156 -12.12 1.32 -14.31
C LEU A 156 -12.61 -0.03 -13.78
N ARG A 157 -11.72 -0.76 -13.13
CA ARG A 157 -12.02 -1.97 -12.34
C ARG A 157 -11.75 -1.71 -10.87
N VAL A 158 -12.58 -2.26 -10.00
CA VAL A 158 -12.60 -1.91 -8.57
C VAL A 158 -12.57 -3.17 -7.73
N PHE A 159 -11.49 -3.36 -6.99
CA PHE A 159 -11.28 -4.54 -6.16
C PHE A 159 -11.27 -4.14 -4.69
N LEU A 160 -11.94 -4.94 -3.88
CA LEU A 160 -12.19 -4.69 -2.46
C LEU A 160 -11.52 -5.79 -1.64
N MET A 161 -10.91 -5.40 -0.53
CA MET A 161 -10.37 -6.36 0.44
C MET A 161 -10.69 -5.90 1.86
N ALA A 162 -11.03 -6.85 2.72
CA ALA A 162 -11.10 -6.63 4.15
C ALA A 162 -9.79 -7.10 4.80
N LYS A 163 -9.35 -6.38 5.83
CA LYS A 163 -8.19 -6.73 6.65
C LYS A 163 -8.38 -8.13 7.24
N SER A 164 -7.34 -8.95 7.21
CA SER A 164 -7.46 -10.34 7.67
C SER A 164 -7.41 -10.46 9.18
N HIS A 165 -6.63 -9.60 9.85
CA HIS A 165 -6.46 -9.65 11.30
C HIS A 165 -6.46 -8.25 11.93
N PRO A 166 -7.29 -8.01 12.95
CA PRO A 166 -7.26 -6.78 13.73
C PRO A 166 -5.95 -6.64 14.53
N TYR A 167 -5.61 -5.41 14.91
CA TYR A 167 -4.61 -5.07 15.91
C TYR A 167 -5.18 -5.18 17.32
N ALA A 168 -4.34 -5.47 18.31
CA ALA A 168 -4.72 -5.60 19.72
C ALA A 168 -5.42 -4.37 20.34
N GLY A 169 -5.35 -3.18 19.73
CA GLY A 169 -6.18 -2.02 20.15
C GLY A 169 -7.54 -1.95 19.45
N GLU A 170 -7.72 -2.74 18.39
CA GLU A 170 -9.00 -3.03 17.73
C GLU A 170 -9.68 -4.26 18.38
N GLU A 171 -8.95 -5.09 19.14
CA GLU A 171 -9.49 -6.22 19.93
C GLU A 171 -9.72 -5.79 21.39
N THR A 172 -10.95 -5.86 21.91
CA THR A 172 -11.18 -5.66 23.35
C THR A 172 -11.78 -6.91 24.02
N LEU A 173 -11.72 -6.95 25.36
CA LEU A 173 -12.24 -8.06 26.18
C LEU A 173 -13.76 -8.26 26.03
N ASP A 174 -14.45 -7.34 25.36
CA ASP A 174 -15.89 -7.42 25.10
C ASP A 174 -16.13 -8.17 23.76
N PRO A 175 -16.86 -9.30 23.74
CA PRO A 175 -17.14 -10.09 22.53
C PRO A 175 -17.83 -9.33 21.39
N PHE A 176 -18.22 -8.07 21.58
CA PHE A 176 -18.86 -7.20 20.60
C PHE A 176 -17.88 -6.27 19.84
N GLN A 177 -16.56 -6.44 20.03
CA GLN A 177 -15.53 -5.61 19.40
C GLN A 177 -14.50 -6.42 18.61
N ASP A 178 -14.95 -7.48 17.92
CA ASP A 178 -14.13 -8.14 16.89
C ASP A 178 -14.29 -7.41 15.55
N LEU A 179 -13.26 -7.40 14.71
CA LEU A 179 -13.37 -6.93 13.33
C LEU A 179 -13.65 -8.11 12.41
N TYR A 180 -14.38 -7.87 11.32
CA TYR A 180 -14.56 -8.88 10.28
C TYR A 180 -13.20 -9.25 9.68
N ARG A 181 -12.91 -10.55 9.63
CA ARG A 181 -11.63 -11.08 9.17
C ARG A 181 -11.70 -11.44 7.69
N GLY A 182 -11.13 -10.59 6.85
CA GLY A 182 -11.04 -10.83 5.42
C GLY A 182 -10.27 -12.10 5.08
N LYS A 183 -10.83 -12.90 4.15
CA LYS A 183 -10.28 -14.21 3.77
C LYS A 183 -9.68 -14.26 2.36
N VAL A 184 -9.89 -13.24 1.55
CA VAL A 184 -9.54 -13.25 0.11
C VAL A 184 -8.76 -12.00 -0.24
N PHE A 185 -7.54 -12.20 -0.77
CA PHE A 185 -6.63 -11.12 -1.13
C PHE A 185 -6.24 -11.22 -2.60
N PRO A 186 -6.41 -10.16 -3.41
CA PRO A 186 -6.09 -10.21 -4.82
C PRO A 186 -4.58 -10.07 -5.08
N LEU A 187 -4.04 -10.98 -5.90
CA LEU A 187 -2.75 -10.81 -6.58
C LEU A 187 -3.03 -10.37 -8.01
N PHE A 188 -2.69 -9.12 -8.33
CA PHE A 188 -2.94 -8.55 -9.65
C PHE A 188 -1.83 -8.94 -10.61
N ARG A 189 -2.21 -9.47 -11.77
CA ARG A 189 -1.31 -9.84 -12.87
C ARG A 189 -1.49 -8.86 -14.01
N ALA A 190 -0.58 -7.90 -14.15
CA ALA A 190 -0.60 -6.96 -15.27
C ALA A 190 -0.31 -7.70 -16.58
N ARG A 191 -1.25 -7.67 -17.52
CA ARG A 191 -1.09 -8.18 -18.88
C ARG A 191 -1.03 -7.01 -19.86
N PRO A 192 -0.19 -7.10 -20.91
CA PRO A 192 0.76 -8.18 -21.22
C PRO A 192 2.11 -8.05 -20.48
N THR A 193 2.27 -7.05 -19.63
CA THR A 193 3.58 -6.59 -19.14
C THR A 193 4.24 -7.48 -18.09
N GLY A 194 3.47 -8.32 -17.40
CA GLY A 194 3.96 -9.26 -16.41
C GLY A 194 4.39 -8.63 -15.08
N PHE A 195 3.97 -7.39 -14.79
CA PHE A 195 4.20 -6.72 -13.52
C PHE A 195 3.14 -7.14 -12.49
N ASN A 196 3.51 -7.88 -11.45
CA ASN A 196 2.55 -8.41 -10.49
C ASN A 196 2.61 -7.65 -9.17
N PHE A 197 1.45 -7.34 -8.62
CA PHE A 197 1.37 -6.54 -7.40
C PHE A 197 0.23 -6.96 -6.49
N MET A 198 0.37 -6.65 -5.21
CA MET A 198 -0.61 -6.96 -4.19
C MET A 198 -0.62 -5.87 -3.12
N ALA A 199 -1.76 -5.71 -2.45
CA ALA A 199 -1.88 -4.83 -1.29
C ALA A 199 -2.25 -5.65 -0.04
N LEU A 200 -1.83 -5.14 1.12
CA LEU A 200 -2.11 -5.64 2.47
C LEU A 200 -2.49 -4.46 3.37
N ILE A 201 -3.21 -4.72 4.46
CA ILE A 201 -3.58 -3.68 5.42
C ILE A 201 -2.82 -3.90 6.74
N CYS A 202 -1.84 -3.03 7.01
CA CYS A 202 -1.16 -2.89 8.30
C CYS A 202 -0.66 -4.24 8.86
N LEU A 203 -1.30 -4.74 9.93
CA LEU A 203 -0.91 -5.98 10.59
C LEU A 203 -1.02 -7.23 9.72
N ASP A 204 -1.76 -7.20 8.61
CA ASP A 204 -1.77 -8.29 7.65
C ASP A 204 -0.34 -8.70 7.24
N TYR A 205 0.59 -7.75 7.18
CA TYR A 205 1.98 -8.00 6.85
C TYR A 205 2.73 -8.79 7.93
N VAL A 206 2.50 -8.49 9.22
CA VAL A 206 3.25 -9.08 10.33
C VAL A 206 2.53 -10.22 11.05
N PHE A 207 1.25 -10.46 10.72
CA PHE A 207 0.45 -11.45 11.40
C PHE A 207 1.00 -12.86 11.20
N ARG A 208 1.13 -13.57 12.33
CA ARG A 208 1.53 -14.98 12.41
C ARG A 208 0.97 -15.60 13.67
N ASP A 209 0.56 -16.87 13.57
CA ASP A 209 0.28 -17.73 14.70
C ASP A 209 1.41 -18.76 14.88
N LEU A 210 1.18 -19.79 15.71
CA LEU A 210 2.18 -20.84 15.97
C LEU A 210 2.52 -21.69 14.73
N TYR A 211 1.66 -21.71 13.73
CA TYR A 211 1.71 -22.65 12.60
C TYR A 211 1.86 -21.94 11.25
N GLN A 212 1.38 -20.71 11.11
CA GLN A 212 1.25 -20.03 9.83
C GLN A 212 1.54 -18.52 9.95
N SER A 213 1.99 -17.91 8.86
CA SER A 213 2.15 -16.44 8.75
C SER A 213 1.63 -15.92 7.42
N ASN A 214 1.04 -14.72 7.43
CA ASN A 214 0.37 -14.18 6.25
C ASN A 214 1.41 -13.92 5.15
N ILE A 215 2.59 -13.47 5.58
CA ILE A 215 3.71 -13.28 4.69
C ILE A 215 4.24 -14.60 4.09
N SER A 216 4.19 -15.72 4.82
CA SER A 216 4.52 -17.03 4.24
C SER A 216 3.57 -17.38 3.09
N ASN A 217 2.27 -17.12 3.24
CA ASN A 217 1.30 -17.36 2.14
C ASN A 217 1.63 -16.50 0.90
N VAL A 218 2.07 -15.25 1.10
CA VAL A 218 2.52 -14.38 -0.01
C VAL A 218 3.77 -14.96 -0.68
N ILE A 219 4.75 -15.40 0.10
CA ILE A 219 5.99 -16.01 -0.41
C ILE A 219 5.67 -17.28 -1.21
N ASP A 220 4.84 -18.17 -0.67
CA ASP A 220 4.47 -19.43 -1.31
C ASP A 220 3.75 -19.17 -2.63
N LYS A 221 2.77 -18.26 -2.65
CA LYS A 221 2.05 -17.92 -3.88
C LYS A 221 2.94 -17.26 -4.93
N ALA A 222 3.87 -16.39 -4.51
CA ALA A 222 4.82 -15.77 -5.42
C ALA A 222 5.82 -16.80 -5.98
N ASN A 223 6.21 -17.81 -5.18
CA ASN A 223 7.04 -18.92 -5.64
C ASN A 223 6.29 -19.80 -6.65
N GLU A 224 5.02 -20.14 -6.40
CA GLU A 224 4.16 -20.83 -7.38
C GLU A 224 4.17 -20.08 -8.72
N LEU A 225 3.88 -18.77 -8.68
CA LEU A 225 3.90 -17.91 -9.87
C LEU A 225 5.24 -17.97 -10.61
N PHE A 226 6.35 -17.95 -9.88
CA PHE A 226 7.70 -18.03 -10.44
C PHE A 226 7.99 -19.38 -11.07
N PHE A 227 7.65 -20.48 -10.42
CA PHE A 227 7.93 -21.80 -10.97
C PHE A 227 7.04 -22.13 -12.18
N GLU A 228 5.81 -21.62 -12.21
CA GLU A 228 4.88 -21.82 -13.32
C GLU A 228 5.20 -20.92 -14.52
N THR A 229 5.51 -19.65 -14.28
CA THR A 229 5.53 -18.64 -15.36
C THR A 229 6.81 -17.81 -15.45
N ARG A 230 7.76 -17.99 -14.52
CA ARG A 230 8.96 -17.16 -14.35
C ARG A 230 8.67 -15.69 -14.03
N GLN A 231 7.42 -15.37 -13.68
CA GLN A 231 7.04 -14.08 -13.13
C GLN A 231 7.16 -14.11 -11.60
N ARG A 232 7.27 -12.95 -10.97
CA ARG A 232 7.45 -12.81 -9.52
C ARG A 232 6.47 -11.79 -8.98
N LEU A 233 6.38 -11.65 -7.66
CA LEU A 233 5.78 -10.48 -7.06
C LEU A 233 6.74 -9.28 -7.26
N ASP A 234 6.28 -8.22 -7.91
CA ASP A 234 7.09 -7.03 -8.20
C ASP A 234 6.83 -5.90 -7.19
N LEU A 235 5.60 -5.75 -6.73
CA LEU A 235 5.22 -4.73 -5.73
C LEU A 235 4.30 -5.30 -4.65
N LEU A 236 4.68 -5.11 -3.39
CA LEU A 236 3.83 -5.37 -2.23
C LEU A 236 3.56 -4.05 -1.50
N ALA A 237 2.31 -3.58 -1.50
CA ALA A 237 1.91 -2.38 -0.79
C ALA A 237 1.27 -2.71 0.55
N VAL A 238 1.76 -2.12 1.63
CA VAL A 238 1.17 -2.23 2.96
C VAL A 238 0.59 -0.87 3.31
N LEU A 239 -0.74 -0.79 3.42
CA LEU A 239 -1.45 0.44 3.79
C LEU A 239 -1.55 0.47 5.31
N GLU A 240 -1.06 1.51 5.97
CA GLU A 240 -0.91 1.53 7.42
C GLU A 240 -1.51 2.77 8.08
N CYS A 241 -2.08 2.56 9.26
CA CYS A 241 -2.32 3.58 10.26
C CYS A 241 -1.65 3.11 11.56
N ASN A 242 -0.33 2.92 11.49
CA ASN A 242 0.47 2.24 12.51
C ASN A 242 1.26 3.26 13.36
N PRO A 243 1.00 3.36 14.68
CA PRO A 243 1.76 4.26 15.57
C PRO A 243 3.14 3.69 15.94
N LYS A 244 3.50 2.49 15.48
CA LYS A 244 4.78 1.84 15.74
C LYS A 244 5.38 1.26 14.44
N PRO A 245 5.61 2.09 13.40
CA PRO A 245 6.09 1.64 12.08
C PRO A 245 7.47 0.98 12.13
N GLU A 246 8.28 1.30 13.13
CA GLU A 246 9.61 0.73 13.34
C GLU A 246 9.63 -0.44 14.34
N HIS A 247 8.48 -1.00 14.69
CA HIS A 247 8.42 -2.10 15.65
C HIS A 247 9.18 -3.34 15.13
N ARG A 248 9.91 -4.02 16.02
CA ARG A 248 10.74 -5.20 15.69
C ARG A 248 10.04 -6.29 14.88
N ALA A 249 8.72 -6.44 15.04
CA ALA A 249 7.94 -7.43 14.31
C ALA A 249 8.00 -7.23 12.78
N PHE A 250 8.00 -5.96 12.33
CA PHE A 250 8.17 -5.64 10.91
C PHE A 250 9.56 -6.04 10.42
N ARG A 251 10.58 -5.72 11.21
CA ARG A 251 11.97 -6.10 10.92
C ARG A 251 12.13 -7.63 10.80
N ASP A 252 11.52 -8.40 11.70
CA ASP A 252 11.57 -9.87 11.67
C ASP A 252 10.96 -10.43 10.38
N VAL A 253 9.84 -9.86 9.94
CA VAL A 253 9.19 -10.28 8.70
C VAL A 253 10.02 -9.88 7.48
N VAL A 254 10.57 -8.67 7.44
CA VAL A 254 11.48 -8.23 6.37
C VAL A 254 12.68 -9.16 6.27
N ASN A 255 13.25 -9.57 7.41
CA ASN A 255 14.35 -10.50 7.45
C ASN A 255 13.95 -11.87 6.86
N GLY A 256 12.76 -12.40 7.18
CA GLY A 256 12.27 -13.64 6.59
C GLY A 256 11.94 -13.53 5.09
N PHE A 257 11.39 -12.39 4.66
CA PHE A 257 10.94 -12.17 3.28
C PHE A 257 12.09 -11.94 2.30
N TYR A 258 13.11 -11.17 2.70
CA TYR A 258 14.29 -10.85 1.87
C TYR A 258 15.54 -11.66 2.24
N GLY A 259 15.49 -12.45 3.31
CA GLY A 259 16.63 -13.22 3.80
C GLY A 259 16.95 -14.40 2.89
N GLU A 260 18.25 -14.65 2.67
CA GLU A 260 18.75 -15.86 2.04
C GLU A 260 18.76 -17.00 3.07
N TYR A 261 17.58 -17.54 3.39
CA TYR A 261 17.48 -18.75 4.21
C TYR A 261 17.61 -20.01 3.36
N LEU A 262 17.76 -21.17 4.03
CA LEU A 262 17.95 -22.50 3.42
C LEU A 262 16.93 -22.87 2.32
N ALA A 263 15.79 -22.17 2.25
CA ALA A 263 14.80 -22.27 1.19
C ALA A 263 14.96 -21.12 0.19
N TYR A 264 15.14 -21.45 -1.08
CA TYR A 264 15.19 -20.49 -2.18
C TYR A 264 13.79 -19.89 -2.39
N THR A 265 13.63 -18.57 -2.22
CA THR A 265 12.36 -17.82 -2.37
C THR A 265 12.39 -16.90 -3.62
N PRO A 266 12.53 -17.45 -4.84
CA PRO A 266 12.73 -16.66 -6.05
C PRO A 266 11.54 -15.76 -6.39
N GLY A 267 10.34 -16.15 -5.97
CA GLY A 267 9.11 -15.41 -6.23
C GLY A 267 9.04 -14.03 -5.60
N VAL A 268 9.84 -13.78 -4.54
CA VAL A 268 9.81 -12.50 -3.81
C VAL A 268 11.14 -11.76 -3.78
N ARG A 269 12.22 -12.36 -4.29
CA ARG A 269 13.61 -11.90 -4.15
C ARG A 269 13.83 -10.43 -4.51
N ASP A 270 13.13 -9.95 -5.53
CA ASP A 270 13.25 -8.58 -6.05
C ASP A 270 11.94 -7.79 -5.92
N THR A 271 11.02 -8.24 -5.08
CA THR A 271 9.82 -7.46 -4.73
C THR A 271 10.26 -6.10 -4.20
N VAL A 272 9.53 -5.05 -4.55
CA VAL A 272 9.58 -3.77 -3.84
C VAL A 272 8.46 -3.79 -2.79
N THR A 273 8.80 -3.69 -1.51
CA THR A 273 7.77 -3.52 -0.46
C THR A 273 7.66 -2.04 -0.10
N ILE A 274 6.46 -1.50 -0.17
CA ILE A 274 6.16 -0.15 0.32
C ILE A 274 5.28 -0.24 1.57
N PHE A 275 5.58 0.57 2.56
CA PHE A 275 4.74 0.81 3.72
C PHE A 275 4.27 2.25 3.61
N CYS A 276 2.99 2.43 3.36
CA CYS A 276 2.33 3.72 3.25
C CYS A 276 1.59 3.97 4.57
N ASN A 277 2.27 4.62 5.50
CA ASN A 277 1.72 4.96 6.80
C ASN A 277 1.11 6.37 6.81
N CYS A 278 0.14 6.59 7.68
CA CYS A 278 -0.36 7.93 7.96
C CYS A 278 0.72 8.81 8.59
N SER A 279 0.56 10.13 8.57
CA SER A 279 1.56 11.08 9.08
C SER A 279 1.45 11.34 10.59
N GLU A 280 2.42 12.04 11.18
CA GLU A 280 2.47 12.39 12.62
C GLU A 280 1.28 13.19 13.13
N GLU A 281 0.62 13.95 12.25
CA GLU A 281 -0.56 14.75 12.58
C GLU A 281 -1.83 13.88 12.77
N THR A 282 -1.72 12.57 12.57
CA THR A 282 -2.78 11.59 12.89
C THR A 282 -3.13 11.61 14.37
N SER A 283 -4.42 11.61 14.67
CA SER A 283 -4.94 11.66 16.05
C SER A 283 -6.16 10.76 16.23
N GLY A 284 -6.59 10.57 17.47
CA GLY A 284 -7.78 9.78 17.81
C GLY A 284 -7.55 8.30 18.14
N ILE A 285 -6.32 7.80 18.02
CA ILE A 285 -5.93 6.45 18.46
C ILE A 285 -5.12 6.56 19.76
N ASP A 286 -5.54 5.83 20.81
CA ASP A 286 -4.71 5.66 22.00
C ASP A 286 -3.48 4.80 21.67
N GLN A 287 -2.29 5.40 21.77
CA GLN A 287 -1.04 4.76 21.39
C GLN A 287 -0.49 3.84 22.50
N GLY A 288 -1.08 3.85 23.69
CA GLY A 288 -0.72 2.98 24.81
C GLY A 288 0.76 3.04 25.21
N GLY A 289 1.46 4.15 24.91
CA GLY A 289 2.91 4.31 25.12
C GLY A 289 3.58 5.26 24.11
N PRO A 290 4.93 5.27 24.05
CA PRO A 290 5.70 6.09 23.12
C PRO A 290 5.59 5.53 21.70
N GLY A 291 4.54 5.92 20.98
CA GLY A 291 4.37 5.71 19.53
C GLY A 291 4.57 7.00 18.75
N SER A 292 4.74 6.88 17.44
CA SER A 292 4.71 8.00 16.49
C SER A 292 4.33 7.46 15.11
N PHE A 293 3.43 8.18 14.45
CA PHE A 293 3.07 7.91 13.06
C PHE A 293 4.12 8.47 12.08
N GLY A 294 3.85 8.33 10.79
CA GLY A 294 4.76 8.65 9.69
C GLY A 294 5.75 7.51 9.42
N ARG A 295 6.96 7.85 8.97
CA ARG A 295 8.00 6.87 8.63
C ARG A 295 7.53 5.81 7.63
N SER A 296 6.68 6.21 6.69
CA SER A 296 6.48 5.43 5.48
C SER A 296 7.84 5.03 4.90
N MET A 297 7.94 3.85 4.29
CA MET A 297 9.22 3.34 3.85
C MET A 297 9.12 2.48 2.60
N VAL A 298 10.22 2.40 1.86
CA VAL A 298 10.39 1.49 0.72
C VAL A 298 11.53 0.55 1.04
N ILE A 299 11.29 -0.74 0.93
CA ILE A 299 12.28 -1.80 1.17
C ILE A 299 12.49 -2.55 -0.14
N ILE A 300 13.76 -2.74 -0.49
CA ILE A 300 14.19 -3.53 -1.63
C ILE A 300 15.38 -4.40 -1.22
N HIS A 301 15.60 -5.49 -1.94
CA HIS A 301 16.76 -6.34 -1.69
C HIS A 301 18.09 -5.58 -1.91
N LYS A 302 19.14 -5.92 -1.14
CA LYS A 302 20.48 -5.29 -1.22
C LYS A 302 21.12 -5.29 -2.61
N SER A 303 20.64 -6.14 -3.54
CA SER A 303 21.08 -6.15 -4.94
C SER A 303 20.77 -4.85 -5.69
N HIS A 304 19.76 -4.09 -5.27
CA HIS A 304 19.28 -2.90 -5.99
C HIS A 304 20.07 -1.62 -5.72
N LYS A 305 20.97 -1.61 -4.72
CA LYS A 305 21.82 -0.47 -4.29
C LYS A 305 21.10 0.89 -4.23
N ILE A 306 20.72 1.33 -3.03
CA ILE A 306 20.33 2.72 -2.76
C ILE A 306 21.58 3.49 -2.29
N ALA A 307 21.79 4.70 -2.80
CA ALA A 307 22.87 5.56 -2.32
C ALA A 307 22.58 6.00 -0.88
N PRO A 308 23.58 6.03 0.03
CA PRO A 308 23.41 6.58 1.37
C PRO A 308 22.84 8.00 1.31
N ALA A 309 21.76 8.23 2.06
CA ALA A 309 21.11 9.52 2.20
C ALA A 309 20.72 9.76 3.66
N GLU A 310 20.96 10.97 4.14
CA GLU A 310 20.48 11.48 5.42
C GLU A 310 20.00 12.92 5.20
N LEU A 311 18.72 13.06 4.83
CA LEU A 311 18.07 14.35 4.63
C LEU A 311 16.86 14.47 5.59
N PRO A 312 16.36 15.69 5.85
CA PRO A 312 15.23 15.88 6.76
C PRO A 312 13.97 15.08 6.34
N GLU A 313 13.74 14.98 5.03
CA GLU A 313 12.54 14.34 4.47
C GLU A 313 12.70 12.83 4.27
N PHE A 314 13.93 12.31 4.19
CA PHE A 314 14.20 10.88 4.04
C PHE A 314 15.63 10.49 4.39
N ALA A 315 15.80 9.24 4.82
CA ALA A 315 17.08 8.62 5.02
C ALA A 315 17.11 7.22 4.39
N SER A 316 18.30 6.72 4.08
CA SER A 316 18.48 5.33 3.64
C SER A 316 19.33 4.55 4.62
N ASP A 317 18.92 3.33 4.95
CA ASP A 317 19.66 2.42 5.81
C ASP A 317 19.50 0.95 5.37
N ASN A 318 20.04 0.02 6.14
CA ASN A 318 19.93 -1.43 5.90
C ASN A 318 19.06 -2.12 6.97
N PHE A 319 18.15 -1.38 7.60
CA PHE A 319 17.24 -1.87 8.64
C PHE A 319 17.96 -2.66 9.75
N ASP A 320 19.02 -2.07 10.31
CA ASP A 320 19.89 -2.67 11.32
C ASP A 320 20.59 -3.97 10.85
N GLY A 321 21.23 -3.91 9.68
CA GLY A 321 22.10 -4.98 9.17
C GLY A 321 21.40 -6.09 8.39
N LEU A 322 20.14 -5.93 8.00
CA LEU A 322 19.42 -6.86 7.14
C LEU A 322 19.94 -6.80 5.69
N PRO A 323 19.70 -7.85 4.87
CA PRO A 323 20.13 -7.89 3.46
C PRO A 323 19.23 -7.05 2.53
N VAL A 324 18.83 -5.87 2.99
CA VAL A 324 17.94 -4.95 2.30
C VAL A 324 18.53 -3.55 2.22
N CYS A 325 18.02 -2.75 1.30
CA CYS A 325 18.11 -1.30 1.36
C CYS A 325 16.72 -0.76 1.71
N ARG A 326 16.65 0.09 2.72
CA ARG A 326 15.42 0.77 3.12
C ARG A 326 15.57 2.26 2.87
N LEU A 327 14.63 2.83 2.13
CA LEU A 327 14.40 4.28 2.09
C LEU A 327 13.28 4.59 3.09
N ARG A 328 13.62 5.29 4.17
CA ARG A 328 12.70 5.67 5.25
C ARG A 328 12.37 7.14 5.15
N PHE A 329 11.09 7.49 5.12
CA PHE A 329 10.61 8.87 5.06
C PHE A 329 10.53 9.51 6.45
N GLY A 330 10.40 10.84 6.48
CA GLY A 330 10.15 11.60 7.70
C GLY A 330 8.78 11.32 8.32
N THR A 331 8.40 12.08 9.33
CA THR A 331 7.13 11.90 10.06
C THR A 331 6.00 12.83 9.57
N ALA A 332 6.35 13.98 9.03
CA ALA A 332 5.41 15.02 8.60
C ALA A 332 4.47 14.60 7.45
N THR A 333 3.36 15.32 7.30
CA THR A 333 2.46 15.20 6.14
C THR A 333 3.20 15.51 4.84
N ARG A 334 3.34 14.53 3.96
CA ARG A 334 4.09 14.62 2.70
C ARG A 334 3.55 13.68 1.63
N LEU A 335 3.72 14.06 0.36
CA LEU A 335 3.60 13.15 -0.78
C LEU A 335 4.97 12.90 -1.40
N TYR A 336 5.32 11.64 -1.62
CA TYR A 336 6.62 11.25 -2.19
C TYR A 336 6.41 10.65 -3.57
N PHE A 337 6.89 11.35 -4.60
CA PHE A 337 6.88 10.89 -5.99
C PHE A 337 8.24 10.31 -6.37
N PHE A 338 8.31 9.01 -6.65
CA PHE A 338 9.55 8.29 -6.94
C PHE A 338 9.34 7.17 -7.95
N ASN A 339 10.42 6.63 -8.50
CA ASN A 339 10.37 5.45 -9.36
C ASN A 339 10.55 4.15 -8.58
N LEU A 340 9.84 3.11 -9.01
CA LEU A 340 10.08 1.73 -8.59
C LEU A 340 11.30 1.19 -9.38
N PRO A 341 12.31 0.63 -8.69
CA PRO A 341 13.46 0.04 -9.37
C PRO A 341 13.04 -1.18 -10.19
N LEU A 342 13.67 -1.38 -11.34
CA LEU A 342 13.56 -2.60 -12.12
C LEU A 342 14.85 -3.40 -11.99
N PHE A 343 14.74 -4.67 -11.63
CA PHE A 343 15.85 -5.61 -11.70
C PHE A 343 15.71 -6.52 -12.91
N HIS A 344 16.72 -6.49 -13.78
CA HIS A 344 16.85 -7.39 -14.92
C HIS A 344 18.08 -8.28 -14.73
N GLU A 345 17.88 -9.55 -14.36
CA GLU A 345 18.98 -10.48 -14.04
C GLU A 345 19.85 -10.83 -15.26
N LEU A 346 19.28 -10.76 -16.47
CA LEU A 346 19.92 -11.22 -17.71
C LEU A 346 20.92 -10.26 -18.34
N ASP A 347 21.01 -9.00 -17.91
CA ASP A 347 21.99 -8.06 -18.46
C ASP A 347 22.77 -7.34 -17.35
N PRO A 348 24.00 -7.79 -17.03
CA PRO A 348 24.86 -7.12 -16.05
C PRO A 348 25.30 -5.70 -16.49
N ARG A 349 25.04 -5.32 -17.75
CA ARG A 349 25.29 -3.99 -18.33
C ARG A 349 24.03 -3.14 -18.46
N THR A 350 22.83 -3.68 -18.20
CA THR A 350 21.68 -2.80 -17.99
C THR A 350 21.94 -2.01 -16.72
N THR A 351 22.07 -0.70 -16.88
CA THR A 351 22.16 0.25 -15.78
C THR A 351 21.02 -0.04 -14.82
N ARG A 352 21.33 -0.56 -13.64
CA ARG A 352 20.40 -0.64 -12.51
C ARG A 352 19.77 0.75 -12.40
N VAL A 353 18.47 0.87 -12.63
CA VAL A 353 17.80 2.15 -12.44
C VAL A 353 17.63 2.28 -10.94
N PRO A 354 18.41 3.15 -10.26
CA PRO A 354 18.30 3.27 -8.82
C PRO A 354 16.92 3.79 -8.46
N LEU A 355 16.46 3.44 -7.27
CA LEU A 355 15.33 4.10 -6.66
C LEU A 355 15.68 5.58 -6.49
N LYS A 356 14.87 6.47 -7.07
CA LYS A 356 15.07 7.92 -7.08
C LYS A 356 13.78 8.64 -6.71
N ILE A 357 13.90 9.52 -5.72
CA ILE A 357 12.84 10.49 -5.40
C ILE A 357 12.89 11.60 -6.44
N HIS A 358 11.81 11.78 -7.19
CA HIS A 358 11.68 12.81 -8.20
C HIS A 358 11.13 14.11 -7.60
N SER A 359 10.20 14.03 -6.66
CA SER A 359 9.56 15.19 -6.05
C SER A 359 8.99 14.82 -4.69
N ILE A 360 9.06 15.78 -3.77
CA ILE A 360 8.38 15.71 -2.47
C ILE A 360 7.42 16.89 -2.43
N PHE A 361 6.18 16.64 -2.03
CA PHE A 361 5.15 17.68 -1.89
C PHE A 361 4.79 17.83 -0.41
N ARG A 362 4.55 19.08 -0.01
CA ARG A 362 3.97 19.43 1.29
C ARG A 362 2.62 20.12 1.08
N PRO A 363 1.74 20.14 2.09
CA PRO A 363 0.55 20.99 2.05
C PRO A 363 0.93 22.44 1.74
N ALA A 364 0.16 23.08 0.87
CA ALA A 364 0.28 24.51 0.58
C ALA A 364 -0.49 25.33 1.64
N THR A 365 -0.19 26.63 1.73
CA THR A 365 -0.91 27.57 2.62
C THR A 365 -2.34 27.83 2.14
N GLU A 366 -2.55 27.75 0.83
CA GLU A 366 -3.86 27.69 0.18
C GLU A 366 -4.14 26.23 -0.18
N ASN A 367 -5.39 25.76 -0.09
CA ASN A 367 -5.77 24.35 -0.33
C ASN A 367 -5.02 23.73 -1.51
N GLY A 368 -4.35 22.59 -1.27
CA GLY A 368 -3.58 21.85 -2.27
C GLY A 368 -2.15 21.53 -1.85
N TRP A 369 -1.32 21.24 -2.85
CA TRP A 369 0.03 20.69 -2.66
C TRP A 369 1.08 21.50 -3.41
N GLN A 370 2.16 21.84 -2.73
CA GLN A 370 3.32 22.50 -3.32
C GLN A 370 4.55 21.62 -3.25
N ARG A 371 5.33 21.60 -4.34
CA ARG A 371 6.59 20.87 -4.37
C ARG A 371 7.60 21.56 -3.46
N LEU A 372 8.37 20.79 -2.70
CA LEU A 372 9.55 21.30 -2.01
C LEU A 372 10.62 21.66 -3.05
N GLU A 373 10.89 22.95 -3.21
CA GLU A 373 12.00 23.46 -4.01
C GLU A 373 13.30 23.39 -3.19
N GLY A 374 14.41 22.94 -3.81
CA GLY A 374 15.75 23.19 -3.27
C GLY A 374 16.64 22.01 -2.86
N GLU A 375 16.17 20.76 -2.77
CA GLU A 375 17.03 19.64 -2.30
C GLU A 375 17.12 18.42 -3.23
N THR A 376 16.23 18.27 -4.21
CA THR A 376 16.25 17.10 -5.13
C THR A 376 17.10 17.30 -6.40
N GLU A 377 17.60 18.52 -6.65
CA GLU A 377 18.39 18.85 -7.85
C GLU A 377 19.91 18.72 -7.67
N ARG A 378 20.42 18.61 -6.44
CA ARG A 378 21.83 18.26 -6.20
C ARG A 378 21.98 16.74 -6.28
N GLY A 379 21.89 16.22 -7.51
CA GLY A 379 22.36 14.90 -7.83
C GLY A 379 23.81 14.75 -7.36
N TYR A 380 23.99 13.84 -6.41
CA TYR A 380 25.20 13.10 -6.10
C TYR A 380 26.29 13.20 -7.19
N VAL A 381 27.42 13.84 -6.86
CA VAL A 381 28.68 13.63 -7.57
C VAL A 381 29.29 12.38 -6.92
N PRO A 382 29.53 11.29 -7.67
CA PRO A 382 30.28 10.16 -7.11
C PRO A 382 31.69 10.65 -6.84
N ASP A 383 32.15 10.56 -5.60
CA ASP A 383 33.58 10.64 -5.32
C ASP A 383 34.24 9.46 -6.04
N SER A 384 35.00 9.79 -7.09
CA SER A 384 35.93 8.87 -7.73
C SER A 384 37.08 8.62 -6.76
N ASN A 385 37.15 7.41 -6.20
CA ASN A 385 38.39 6.79 -5.74
C ASN A 385 38.36 5.30 -6.05
#